data_AF-A0A914UQX7-F1
#
_entry.id   AF-A0A914UQX7-F1
#
_cell.length_a   1.000
_cell.length_b   1.000
_cell.length_c   1.000
_cell.angle_alpha   90.00
_cell.angle_beta   90.00
_cell.angle_gamma   90.00
#
_symmetry.space_group_name_H-M   'P 1'
#
loop_
_entity.id
_entity.type
_entity.pdbx_description
1 polymer ?
#
loop_
_entity_poly.entity_id
_entity_poly.type
_entity_poly.pdbx_seq_one_letter_code
_entity_poly.pdbx_strand_id
1 'polypeptide(L)'
;MLASALQLALQNSFMNSYVFAFTDSNAQTSTTETRAMLSLLGLAERTRATINVITTSTPICGPDPNTKTGLAGAIEEIIAYSGGDIYNTDDTGNFMKFIPTFYDSGLTYINYQDDCSSKNLTIYFPVDGWTQSFTAAIYGTTPSITVYRPDGNSTYLTYYNVPVIEPSSTAPNLLLRQTIIPCGEGSWANRDPYCYKVEYIPKNWTTGRDFCHQSMMMGFMSDVHSSDVQSFLDVQTGSVDYWIGLNSLKTQGQWEWDVPDGAAYSHLDGYTNWAPGEPANDPNLRCVQVRHSGSNVGVWYAADCAQTFPYFCQKHRCMLHFYGYYYSFGIAVFCDAV
;
A
#
# COMPACT_ATOMS: atom_id res chain seq x y z
N MET A 1 -17.74 12.23 21.82
CA MET A 1 -17.91 10.84 21.31
C MET A 1 -16.58 10.09 21.15
N LEU A 2 -15.44 10.78 21.02
CA LEU A 2 -14.13 10.16 20.79
C LEU A 2 -13.71 9.24 21.96
N ALA A 3 -13.94 9.68 23.20
CA ALA A 3 -13.57 8.89 24.38
C ALA A 3 -14.25 7.52 24.42
N SER A 4 -15.55 7.45 24.09
CA SER A 4 -16.29 6.19 24.05
C SER A 4 -15.83 5.27 22.92
N ALA A 5 -15.48 5.83 21.77
CA ALA A 5 -14.93 5.06 20.64
C ALA A 5 -13.55 4.47 20.99
N LEU A 6 -12.66 5.27 21.58
CA LEU A 6 -11.35 4.81 22.05
C LEU A 6 -11.48 3.77 23.17
N GLN A 7 -12.44 3.94 24.09
CA GLN A 7 -12.72 2.95 25.12
C GLN A 7 -13.05 1.59 24.52
N LEU A 8 -13.98 1.56 23.55
CA LEU A 8 -14.38 0.32 22.90
C LEU A 8 -13.23 -0.30 22.09
N ALA A 9 -12.46 0.52 21.38
CA ALA A 9 -11.30 0.06 20.62
C ALA A 9 -10.25 -0.57 21.53
N LEU A 10 -9.88 0.10 22.62
CA LEU A 10 -8.90 -0.40 23.59
C LEU A 10 -9.40 -1.67 24.31
N GLN A 11 -10.69 -1.76 24.64
CA GLN A 11 -11.26 -2.98 25.27
C GLN A 11 -11.16 -4.22 24.37
N ASN A 12 -11.20 -4.04 23.05
CA ASN A 12 -11.11 -5.12 22.07
C ASN A 12 -9.71 -5.29 21.47
N SER A 13 -8.74 -4.48 21.91
CA SER A 13 -7.37 -4.53 21.39
C SER A 13 -6.55 -5.64 22.04
N PHE A 14 -5.73 -6.32 21.24
CA PHE A 14 -4.68 -7.20 21.74
C PHE A 14 -3.49 -6.39 22.26
N MET A 15 -2.54 -7.04 22.96
CA MET A 15 -1.33 -6.35 23.42
C MET A 15 -0.54 -5.75 22.23
N ASN A 16 -0.03 -4.53 22.41
CA ASN A 16 0.75 -3.77 21.43
C ASN A 16 0.00 -3.46 20.12
N SER A 17 -1.33 -3.32 20.17
CA SER A 17 -2.13 -2.95 19.00
C SER A 17 -1.95 -1.46 18.64
N TYR A 18 -2.05 -1.14 17.35
CA TYR A 18 -2.20 0.24 16.89
C TYR A 18 -3.69 0.58 16.80
N VAL A 19 -4.11 1.67 17.43
CA VAL A 19 -5.48 2.19 17.39
C VAL A 19 -5.47 3.49 16.60
N PHE A 20 -6.22 3.55 15.51
CA PHE A 20 -6.38 4.75 14.69
C PHE A 20 -7.82 5.27 14.83
N ALA A 21 -7.97 6.49 15.34
CA ALA A 21 -9.28 7.13 15.50
C ALA A 21 -9.41 8.33 14.56
N PHE A 22 -10.39 8.28 13.65
CA PHE A 22 -10.71 9.37 12.73
C PHE A 22 -11.81 10.24 13.32
N THR A 23 -11.58 11.55 13.38
CA THR A 23 -12.53 12.49 13.98
C THR A 23 -12.48 13.86 13.31
N ASP A 24 -13.64 14.43 13.03
CA ASP A 24 -13.84 15.80 12.58
C ASP A 24 -14.20 16.75 13.74
N SER A 25 -14.16 16.23 14.98
CA SER A 25 -14.71 16.92 16.15
C SER A 25 -13.86 18.13 16.53
N ASN A 26 -14.54 19.27 16.70
CA ASN A 26 -13.98 20.40 17.43
C ASN A 26 -13.87 20.03 18.91
N ALA A 27 -12.69 20.21 19.53
CA ALA A 27 -12.56 19.98 20.97
C ALA A 27 -13.24 21.12 21.74
N GLN A 28 -14.57 21.06 21.86
CA GLN A 28 -15.28 21.90 22.82
C GLN A 28 -14.94 21.47 24.25
N THR A 29 -15.04 22.40 25.18
CA THR A 29 -14.67 22.28 26.61
C THR A 29 -15.64 21.36 27.41
N SER A 30 -15.81 20.11 26.97
CA SER A 30 -16.62 19.10 27.65
C SER A 30 -15.85 18.50 28.84
N THR A 31 -16.23 18.86 30.05
CA THR A 31 -15.64 18.32 31.30
C THR A 31 -15.91 16.82 31.47
N THR A 32 -17.06 16.33 30.99
CA THR A 32 -17.41 14.90 31.03
C THR A 32 -16.53 14.08 30.10
N GLU A 33 -16.31 14.57 28.88
CA GLU A 33 -15.46 13.89 27.90
C GLU A 33 -13.97 13.94 28.30
N THR A 34 -13.54 15.06 28.90
CA THR A 34 -12.19 15.18 29.48
C THR A 34 -11.93 14.09 30.53
N ARG A 35 -12.87 13.87 31.46
CA ARG A 35 -12.75 12.81 32.48
C ARG A 35 -12.77 11.41 31.87
N ALA A 36 -13.59 11.20 30.84
CA ALA A 36 -13.63 9.93 30.13
C ALA A 36 -12.30 9.64 29.44
N MET A 37 -11.69 10.62 28.76
CA MET A 37 -10.36 10.48 28.14
C MET A 37 -9.28 10.11 29.14
N LEU A 38 -9.20 10.80 30.29
CA LEU A 38 -8.22 10.48 31.33
C LEU A 38 -8.40 9.07 31.91
N SER A 39 -9.64 8.57 31.97
CA SER A 39 -9.90 7.21 32.45
C SER A 39 -9.37 6.11 31.52
N LEU A 40 -9.05 6.44 30.27
CA LEU A 40 -8.51 5.50 29.29
C LEU A 40 -7.02 5.20 29.50
N LEU A 41 -6.28 6.02 30.26
CA LEU A 41 -4.84 5.82 30.52
C LEU A 41 -4.56 4.43 31.07
N GLY A 42 -5.32 3.99 32.08
CA GLY A 42 -5.15 2.65 32.67
C GLY A 42 -5.56 1.51 31.73
N LEU A 43 -6.38 1.79 30.70
CA LEU A 43 -6.73 0.81 29.67
C LEU A 43 -5.62 0.73 28.61
N ALA A 44 -5.08 1.87 28.19
CA ALA A 44 -3.92 1.97 27.30
C ALA A 44 -2.67 1.34 27.90
N GLU A 45 -2.44 1.50 29.20
CA GLU A 45 -1.32 0.86 29.92
C GLU A 45 -1.44 -0.68 29.91
N ARG A 46 -2.64 -1.21 30.16
CA ARG A 46 -2.91 -2.65 30.15
C ARG A 46 -2.72 -3.27 28.77
N THR A 47 -3.17 -2.59 27.72
CA THR A 47 -3.07 -3.09 26.35
C THR A 47 -1.73 -2.75 25.70
N ARG A 48 -0.96 -1.78 26.23
CA ARG A 48 0.20 -1.18 25.57
C ARG A 48 -0.12 -0.73 24.14
N ALA A 49 -1.36 -0.32 23.91
CA ALA A 49 -1.79 0.08 22.58
C ALA A 49 -1.28 1.49 22.27
N THR A 50 -0.82 1.70 21.04
CA THR A 50 -0.44 3.02 20.53
C THR A 50 -1.66 3.69 19.91
N ILE A 51 -2.03 4.86 20.42
CA ILE A 51 -3.26 5.56 20.03
C ILE A 51 -2.89 6.72 19.11
N ASN A 52 -3.34 6.65 17.87
CA ASN A 52 -3.17 7.69 16.86
C ASN A 52 -4.52 8.34 16.54
N VAL A 53 -4.55 9.66 16.44
CA VAL A 53 -5.77 10.40 16.12
C VAL A 53 -5.60 11.16 14.82
N ILE A 54 -6.51 10.93 13.88
CA ILE A 54 -6.52 11.55 12.56
C ILE A 54 -7.67 12.55 12.52
N THR A 55 -7.37 13.77 12.12
CA THR A 55 -8.29 14.91 12.11
C THR A 55 -8.24 15.62 10.76
N THR A 56 -9.31 16.32 10.40
CA THR A 56 -9.37 17.19 9.22
C THR A 56 -8.77 18.57 9.52
N SER A 57 -8.58 19.46 8.54
CA SER A 57 -7.93 20.80 8.64
C SER A 57 -8.18 21.66 9.89
N THR A 58 -9.20 21.39 10.70
CA THR A 58 -9.36 21.92 12.05
C THR A 58 -8.57 21.07 13.05
N PRO A 59 -7.46 21.58 13.61
CA PRO A 59 -6.74 20.85 14.65
C PRO A 59 -7.69 20.61 15.83
N ILE A 60 -7.62 19.43 16.44
CA ILE A 60 -8.29 19.15 17.73
C ILE A 60 -7.87 20.18 18.80
N CYS A 61 -6.73 20.84 18.60
CA CYS A 61 -6.15 21.81 19.50
C CYS A 61 -6.50 23.22 19.02
N GLY A 62 -7.09 24.05 19.89
CA GLY A 62 -7.32 25.46 19.58
C GLY A 62 -6.03 26.18 19.12
N PRO A 63 -6.14 27.40 18.57
CA PRO A 63 -5.04 28.10 17.88
C PRO A 63 -3.81 28.45 18.75
N ASP A 64 -3.82 28.13 20.05
CA ASP A 64 -2.74 28.42 20.98
C ASP A 64 -2.15 27.13 21.60
N PRO A 65 -0.89 26.79 21.28
CA PRO A 65 -0.18 25.66 21.85
C PRO A 65 0.02 25.73 23.36
N ASN A 66 -0.01 26.94 23.95
CA ASN A 66 0.36 27.20 25.34
C ASN A 66 -0.82 27.23 26.31
N THR A 67 -2.07 27.13 25.82
CA THR A 67 -3.29 27.22 26.64
C THR A 67 -4.24 26.03 26.46
N LYS A 68 -3.70 24.87 26.05
CA LYS A 68 -4.50 23.64 25.90
C LYS A 68 -5.00 23.16 27.26
N THR A 69 -6.26 23.44 27.53
CA THR A 69 -6.95 23.07 28.77
C THR A 69 -8.23 22.29 28.44
N GLY A 70 -8.66 21.41 29.35
CA GLY A 70 -9.84 20.57 29.15
C GLY A 70 -9.59 19.42 28.17
N LEU A 71 -10.53 19.19 27.25
CA LEU A 71 -10.57 17.99 26.42
C LEU A 71 -9.36 17.88 25.47
N ALA A 72 -8.91 18.98 24.87
CA ALA A 72 -7.74 18.97 23.98
C ALA A 72 -6.47 18.52 24.71
N GLY A 73 -6.23 19.02 25.94
CA GLY A 73 -5.09 18.59 26.75
C GLY A 73 -5.17 17.12 27.14
N ALA A 74 -6.36 16.62 27.50
CA ALA A 74 -6.55 15.21 27.83
C ALA A 74 -6.35 14.26 26.62
N ILE A 75 -6.68 14.72 25.41
CA ILE A 75 -6.42 13.97 24.17
C ILE A 75 -4.90 13.90 23.91
N GLU A 76 -4.18 15.01 24.02
CA GLU A 76 -2.72 15.01 23.83
C GLU A 76 -1.99 14.17 24.86
N GLU A 77 -2.41 14.25 26.12
CA GLU A 77 -1.80 13.51 27.22
C GLU A 77 -1.89 11.99 26.98
N ILE A 78 -3.06 11.47 26.59
CA ILE A 78 -3.19 10.04 26.35
C ILE A 78 -2.46 9.58 25.09
N ILE A 79 -2.47 10.39 24.03
CA ILE A 79 -1.77 10.06 22.78
C ILE A 79 -0.27 10.00 23.05
N ALA A 80 0.29 11.02 23.69
CA ALA A 80 1.69 11.06 24.09
C ALA A 80 2.05 9.92 25.05
N TYR A 81 1.20 9.62 26.03
CA TYR A 81 1.40 8.50 26.95
C TYR A 81 1.44 7.15 26.22
N SER A 82 0.59 6.97 25.20
CA SER A 82 0.56 5.76 24.37
C SER A 82 1.69 5.68 23.34
N GLY A 83 2.50 6.72 23.20
CA GLY A 83 3.54 6.84 22.17
C GLY A 83 2.99 6.99 20.75
N GLY A 84 1.75 7.46 20.60
CA GLY A 84 1.14 7.74 19.30
C GLY A 84 1.22 9.23 18.93
N ASP A 85 0.58 9.59 17.82
CA ASP A 85 0.61 10.94 17.26
C ASP A 85 -0.78 11.48 16.87
N ILE A 86 -0.85 12.80 16.71
CA ILE A 86 -2.00 13.50 16.10
C ILE A 86 -1.65 13.88 14.68
N TYR A 87 -2.50 13.48 13.75
CA TYR A 87 -2.35 13.70 12.31
C TYR A 87 -3.48 14.61 11.81
N ASN A 88 -3.16 15.78 11.27
CA ASN A 88 -4.12 16.73 10.69
C ASN A 88 -3.98 16.73 9.16
N THR A 89 -4.91 16.09 8.46
CA THR A 89 -4.87 15.95 7.01
C THR A 89 -6.23 16.24 6.37
N ASP A 90 -6.21 16.96 5.25
CA ASP A 90 -7.41 17.16 4.42
C ASP A 90 -7.78 15.93 3.59
N ASP A 91 -6.92 14.90 3.55
CA ASP A 91 -7.10 13.68 2.77
C ASP A 91 -7.00 12.42 3.63
N THR A 92 -7.99 12.26 4.52
CA THR A 92 -8.11 11.10 5.42
C THR A 92 -8.19 9.77 4.65
N GLY A 93 -8.74 9.77 3.44
CA GLY A 93 -8.81 8.60 2.57
C GLY A 93 -7.42 8.12 2.12
N ASN A 94 -6.50 9.03 1.82
CA ASN A 94 -5.12 8.65 1.53
C ASN A 94 -4.34 8.23 2.79
N PHE A 95 -4.66 8.78 3.98
CA PHE A 95 -4.03 8.32 5.24
C PHE A 95 -4.34 6.84 5.55
N MET A 96 -5.54 6.35 5.21
CA MET A 96 -5.90 4.92 5.36
C MET A 96 -4.92 3.99 4.63
N LYS A 97 -4.30 4.45 3.53
CA LYS A 97 -3.32 3.68 2.77
C LYS A 97 -1.96 3.60 3.45
N PHE A 98 -1.69 4.51 4.40
CA PHE A 98 -0.48 4.51 5.22
C PHE A 98 -0.59 3.67 6.48
N ILE A 99 -1.79 3.44 7.01
CA ILE A 99 -1.99 2.65 8.24
C ILE A 99 -1.24 1.30 8.22
N PRO A 100 -1.27 0.51 7.11
CA PRO A 100 -0.48 -0.72 7.02
C PRO A 100 1.01 -0.53 7.30
N THR A 101 1.59 0.61 6.90
CA THR A 101 3.03 0.88 7.09
C THR A 101 3.45 1.03 8.54
N PHE A 102 2.52 1.24 9.48
CA PHE A 102 2.84 1.34 10.92
C PHE A 102 2.98 -0.02 11.60
N TYR A 103 2.42 -1.10 11.05
CA TYR A 103 2.45 -2.43 11.65
C TYR A 103 3.06 -3.51 10.76
N ASP A 104 3.02 -3.35 9.44
CA ASP A 104 3.65 -4.27 8.48
C ASP A 104 5.11 -3.92 8.19
N SER A 105 5.60 -2.76 8.64
CA SER A 105 6.96 -2.28 8.37
C SER A 105 7.75 -1.99 9.65
N GLY A 106 9.01 -2.38 9.66
CA GLY A 106 9.96 -1.99 10.71
C GLY A 106 10.57 -0.61 10.41
N LEU A 107 10.80 0.19 11.45
CA LEU A 107 11.58 1.41 11.33
C LEU A 107 13.04 1.08 10.98
N THR A 108 13.46 1.43 9.76
CA THR A 108 14.81 1.14 9.27
C THR A 108 15.84 2.19 9.69
N TYR A 109 15.47 3.48 9.73
CA TYR A 109 16.42 4.58 9.95
C TYR A 109 15.74 5.84 10.51
N ILE A 110 16.41 6.54 11.43
CA ILE A 110 16.03 7.87 11.92
C ILE A 110 17.23 8.79 11.76
N ASN A 111 17.00 10.02 11.27
CA ASN A 111 18.00 11.08 11.28
C ASN A 111 17.35 12.41 11.69
N TYR A 112 18.16 13.34 12.18
CA TYR A 112 17.72 14.65 12.64
C TYR A 112 18.78 15.70 12.30
N GLN A 113 18.33 16.86 11.84
CA GLN A 113 19.18 18.00 11.54
C GLN A 113 18.45 19.29 11.96
N ASP A 114 19.10 20.09 12.80
CA ASP A 114 18.53 21.34 13.36
C ASP A 114 18.29 22.41 12.28
N ASP A 115 19.21 22.53 11.32
CA ASP A 115 19.16 23.52 10.24
C ASP A 115 19.46 22.87 8.89
N CYS A 116 18.43 22.78 8.04
CA CYS A 116 18.53 22.25 6.68
C CYS A 116 18.59 23.36 5.61
N SER A 117 18.62 24.65 6.01
CA SER A 117 18.64 25.80 5.08
C SER A 117 19.99 25.98 4.39
N SER A 118 21.07 25.65 5.08
CA SER A 118 22.45 25.78 4.59
C SER A 118 22.98 24.53 3.89
N LYS A 119 22.40 23.36 4.21
CA LYS A 119 22.79 22.07 3.63
C LYS A 119 21.63 21.07 3.67
N ASN A 120 21.34 20.47 2.52
CA ASN A 120 20.33 19.41 2.40
C ASN A 120 20.69 18.19 3.26
N LEU A 121 19.68 17.57 3.87
CA LEU A 121 19.81 16.33 4.60
C LEU A 121 19.75 15.16 3.63
N THR A 122 20.88 14.50 3.38
CA THR A 122 20.94 13.29 2.55
C THR A 122 21.14 12.07 3.43
N ILE A 123 20.21 11.13 3.34
CA ILE A 123 20.19 9.87 4.10
C ILE A 123 20.38 8.72 3.11
N TYR A 124 21.31 7.82 3.41
CA TYR A 124 21.46 6.56 2.70
C TYR A 124 21.07 5.41 3.62
N PHE A 125 20.25 4.50 3.12
CA PHE A 125 19.89 3.27 3.83
C PHE A 125 19.91 2.08 2.89
N PRO A 126 20.33 0.90 3.39
CA PRO A 126 20.25 -0.32 2.63
C PRO A 126 18.79 -0.71 2.43
N VAL A 127 18.47 -1.19 1.22
CA VAL A 127 17.18 -1.77 0.90
C VAL A 127 17.43 -3.20 0.47
N ASP A 128 16.77 -4.16 1.12
CA ASP A 128 16.86 -5.54 0.71
C ASP A 128 16.06 -5.79 -0.59
N GLY A 129 16.34 -6.92 -1.25
CA GLY A 129 15.67 -7.28 -2.51
C GLY A 129 14.17 -7.61 -2.38
N TRP A 130 13.59 -7.55 -1.17
CA TRP A 130 12.20 -7.86 -0.82
C TRP A 130 11.41 -6.63 -0.32
N THR A 131 12.03 -5.45 -0.21
CA THR A 131 11.36 -4.18 0.07
C THR A 131 10.58 -3.63 -1.14
N GLN A 132 9.24 -3.70 -1.12
CA GLN A 132 8.36 -3.26 -2.23
C GLN A 132 8.15 -1.74 -2.30
N SER A 133 8.18 -1.11 -1.13
CA SER A 133 8.02 0.33 -0.96
C SER A 133 8.72 0.72 0.33
N PHE A 134 9.06 1.99 0.46
CA PHE A 134 9.40 2.56 1.75
C PHE A 134 8.58 3.82 1.98
N THR A 135 8.32 4.08 3.26
CA THR A 135 7.65 5.28 3.72
C THR A 135 8.66 6.18 4.41
N ALA A 136 8.76 7.42 3.95
CA ALA A 136 9.47 8.47 4.65
C ALA A 136 8.48 9.32 5.44
N ALA A 137 8.66 9.40 6.75
CA ALA A 137 7.96 10.31 7.64
C ALA A 137 8.90 11.47 7.99
N ILE A 138 8.59 12.67 7.51
CA ILE A 138 9.50 13.81 7.58
C ILE A 138 8.85 14.98 8.31
N TYR A 139 9.52 15.42 9.37
CA TYR A 139 9.13 16.57 10.17
C TYR A 139 9.96 17.81 9.77
N GLY A 140 9.31 18.91 9.39
CA GLY A 140 10.00 20.17 9.10
C GLY A 140 9.10 21.30 8.58
N THR A 141 9.65 22.51 8.46
CA THR A 141 8.98 23.63 7.80
C THR A 141 9.07 23.46 6.29
N THR A 142 7.95 23.13 5.63
CA THR A 142 7.84 22.92 4.17
C THR A 142 8.93 22.01 3.58
N PRO A 143 9.04 20.74 4.02
CA PRO A 143 10.04 19.83 3.49
C PRO A 143 9.69 19.41 2.06
N SER A 144 10.66 19.45 1.15
CA SER A 144 10.61 18.79 -0.15
C SER A 144 11.56 17.60 -0.18
N ILE A 145 11.17 16.54 -0.88
CA ILE A 145 11.89 15.26 -0.83
C ILE A 145 12.25 14.84 -2.25
N THR A 146 13.46 14.35 -2.44
CA THR A 146 13.85 13.64 -3.65
C THR A 146 14.43 12.29 -3.27
N VAL A 147 13.95 11.24 -3.95
CA VAL A 147 14.46 9.88 -3.78
C VAL A 147 15.34 9.53 -4.96
N TYR A 148 16.57 9.16 -4.65
CA TYR A 148 17.57 8.70 -5.59
C TYR A 148 17.69 7.18 -5.52
N ARG A 149 17.68 6.57 -6.69
CA ARG A 149 18.13 5.19 -6.85
C ARG A 149 19.66 5.12 -6.67
N PRO A 150 20.20 3.92 -6.40
CA PRO A 150 21.65 3.71 -6.30
C PRO A 150 22.46 4.10 -7.54
N ASP A 151 21.81 4.18 -8.72
CA ASP A 151 22.40 4.62 -9.99
C ASP A 151 22.53 6.16 -10.10
N GLY A 152 22.07 6.90 -9.09
CA GLY A 152 22.08 8.36 -9.04
C GLY A 152 20.90 9.02 -9.77
N ASN A 153 20.02 8.24 -10.43
CA ASN A 153 18.83 8.78 -11.07
C ASN A 153 17.73 9.04 -10.04
N SER A 154 17.08 10.20 -10.14
CA SER A 154 15.90 10.50 -9.33
C SER A 154 14.70 9.70 -9.85
N THR A 155 14.04 8.97 -8.96
CA THR A 155 12.80 8.25 -9.30
C THR A 155 11.61 9.20 -9.27
N TYR A 156 11.02 9.50 -10.43
CA TYR A 156 9.65 10.00 -10.47
C TYR A 156 8.69 8.82 -10.53
N LEU A 157 8.24 8.30 -9.39
CA LEU A 157 6.93 7.62 -9.25
C LEU A 157 6.55 7.66 -7.77
N THR A 158 6.04 8.81 -7.33
CA THR A 158 5.41 8.91 -6.03
C THR A 158 3.96 8.52 -6.18
N TYR A 159 3.51 7.48 -5.47
CA TYR A 159 2.13 7.01 -5.59
C TYR A 159 1.21 7.76 -4.63
N TYR A 160 1.69 8.06 -3.42
CA TYR A 160 0.97 8.84 -2.41
C TYR A 160 1.91 9.81 -1.70
N ASN A 161 1.61 11.10 -1.86
CA ASN A 161 2.11 12.17 -1.01
C ASN A 161 0.93 12.65 -0.18
N VAL A 162 0.99 12.45 1.13
CA VAL A 162 -0.05 12.94 2.03
C VAL A 162 0.62 13.94 2.97
N PRO A 163 0.27 15.23 2.90
CA PRO A 163 0.56 16.14 4.01
C PRO A 163 -0.29 15.67 5.19
N VAL A 164 0.37 15.28 6.28
CA VAL A 164 -0.24 14.67 7.46
C VAL A 164 -0.31 15.63 8.62
N ILE A 165 0.51 16.68 8.64
CA ILE A 165 0.33 17.85 9.49
C ILE A 165 0.62 19.08 8.61
N GLU A 166 -0.39 19.93 8.42
CA GLU A 166 -0.23 21.21 7.72
C GLU A 166 0.59 22.22 8.55
N PRO A 167 1.39 23.09 7.90
CA PRO A 167 2.19 24.09 8.60
C PRO A 167 1.34 25.00 9.45
N SER A 168 1.71 25.12 10.71
CA SER A 168 1.30 26.23 11.56
C SER A 168 2.54 26.99 12.03
N SER A 169 2.35 28.21 12.52
CA SER A 169 3.42 29.02 13.10
C SER A 169 4.12 28.40 14.32
N THR A 170 3.65 27.23 14.80
CA THR A 170 4.06 26.62 16.05
C THR A 170 4.30 25.11 15.99
N ALA A 171 4.02 24.45 14.86
CA ALA A 171 4.25 23.01 14.69
C ALA A 171 4.83 22.71 13.30
N PRO A 172 5.88 21.86 13.21
CA PRO A 172 6.47 21.45 11.94
C PRO A 172 5.50 20.57 11.14
N ASN A 173 5.60 20.62 9.81
CA ASN A 173 4.82 19.77 8.93
C ASN A 173 5.29 18.34 9.09
N LEU A 174 4.35 17.40 9.10
CA LEU A 174 4.64 15.99 8.87
C LEU A 174 4.23 15.66 7.44
N LEU A 175 5.21 15.34 6.62
CA LEU A 175 4.99 14.80 5.29
C LEU A 175 5.20 13.29 5.34
N LEU A 176 4.15 12.53 5.04
CA LEU A 176 4.27 11.10 4.76
C LEU A 176 4.39 10.90 3.25
N ARG A 177 5.52 10.33 2.83
CA ARG A 177 5.81 10.03 1.44
C ARG A 177 6.14 8.57 1.25
N GLN A 178 5.24 7.85 0.57
CA GLN A 178 5.47 6.47 0.19
C GLN A 178 6.09 6.44 -1.19
N THR A 179 7.29 5.87 -1.27
CA THR A 179 7.97 5.63 -2.53
C THR A 179 7.84 4.17 -2.87
N ILE A 180 7.33 3.90 -4.07
CA ILE A 180 7.20 2.54 -4.58
C ILE A 180 8.30 2.30 -5.61
N ILE A 181 8.93 1.14 -5.52
CA ILE A 181 9.93 0.75 -6.50
C ILE A 181 9.24 0.53 -7.86
N PRO A 182 9.69 1.19 -8.95
CA PRO A 182 9.13 0.98 -10.28
C PRO A 182 9.44 -0.44 -10.77
N CYS A 183 8.70 -0.91 -11.76
CA CYS A 183 8.80 -2.26 -12.32
C CYS A 183 10.10 -2.61 -13.09
N GLY A 184 11.13 -1.77 -12.95
CA GLY A 184 12.35 -1.77 -13.76
C GLY A 184 12.16 -1.00 -15.08
N GLU A 185 13.25 -0.82 -15.81
CA GLU A 185 13.22 -0.24 -17.17
C GLU A 185 12.67 -1.27 -18.17
N GLY A 186 11.83 -0.83 -19.12
CA GLY A 186 11.29 -1.67 -20.20
C GLY A 186 9.76 -1.62 -20.34
N SER A 187 9.17 -2.69 -20.89
CA SER A 187 7.74 -2.82 -21.23
C SER A 187 6.85 -3.34 -20.09
N TRP A 188 7.29 -3.23 -18.84
CA TRP A 188 6.49 -3.60 -17.67
C TRP A 188 5.62 -2.43 -17.22
N ALA A 189 4.31 -2.62 -17.23
CA ALA A 189 3.34 -1.66 -16.72
C ALA A 189 2.97 -2.01 -15.26
N ASN A 190 2.65 -1.02 -14.45
CA ASN A 190 2.47 -1.19 -13.01
C ASN A 190 0.99 -1.03 -12.62
N ARG A 191 0.46 -1.98 -11.82
CA ARG A 191 -0.86 -1.90 -11.17
C ARG A 191 -0.80 -2.60 -9.81
N ASP A 192 -1.40 -2.04 -8.76
CA ASP A 192 -1.37 -2.58 -7.38
C ASP A 192 0.06 -2.90 -6.88
N PRO A 193 0.43 -3.95 -6.10
CA PRO A 193 1.85 -4.19 -5.76
C PRO A 193 2.62 -4.92 -6.87
N TYR A 194 2.04 -5.09 -8.06
CA TYR A 194 2.57 -5.91 -9.14
C TYR A 194 3.04 -5.11 -10.36
N CYS A 195 3.84 -5.80 -11.16
CA CYS A 195 4.29 -5.43 -12.48
C CYS A 195 3.73 -6.43 -13.47
N TYR A 196 3.17 -5.94 -14.56
CA TYR A 196 2.55 -6.74 -15.61
C TYR A 196 3.25 -6.49 -16.93
N LYS A 197 3.40 -7.56 -17.71
CA LYS A 197 3.89 -7.50 -19.08
C LYS A 197 3.05 -8.41 -19.94
N VAL A 198 2.54 -7.85 -21.03
CA VAL A 198 1.86 -8.62 -22.08
C VAL A 198 2.90 -9.30 -22.96
N GLU A 199 2.73 -10.60 -23.15
CA GLU A 199 3.44 -11.39 -24.14
C GLU A 199 2.52 -11.62 -25.34
N TYR A 200 2.75 -10.83 -26.39
CA TYR A 200 1.93 -10.85 -27.60
C TYR A 200 2.12 -12.11 -28.45
N ILE A 201 3.22 -12.84 -28.29
CA ILE A 201 3.46 -14.09 -29.02
C ILE A 201 2.57 -15.18 -28.40
N PRO A 202 1.51 -15.65 -29.11
CA PRO A 202 0.54 -16.54 -28.50
C PRO A 202 1.14 -17.89 -28.13
N LYS A 203 0.77 -18.41 -26.96
CA LYS A 203 1.20 -19.73 -26.47
C LYS A 203 0.02 -20.47 -25.85
N ASN A 204 0.16 -21.79 -25.75
CA ASN A 204 -0.72 -22.57 -24.90
C ASN A 204 -0.50 -22.20 -23.44
N TRP A 205 -1.51 -22.43 -22.59
CA TRP A 205 -1.51 -21.90 -21.23
C TRP A 205 -0.29 -22.36 -20.44
N THR A 206 0.04 -23.66 -20.48
CA THR A 206 1.20 -24.23 -19.77
C THR A 206 2.53 -23.65 -20.26
N THR A 207 2.70 -23.46 -21.56
CA THR A 207 3.94 -22.88 -22.10
C THR A 207 4.04 -21.39 -21.78
N GLY A 208 2.92 -20.67 -21.74
CA GLY A 208 2.87 -19.27 -21.30
C GLY A 208 3.23 -19.14 -19.82
N ARG A 209 2.66 -20.01 -18.98
CA ARG A 209 3.04 -20.15 -17.57
C ARG A 209 4.53 -20.37 -17.41
N ASP A 210 5.06 -21.44 -18.00
CA ASP A 210 6.47 -21.79 -17.86
C ASP A 210 7.39 -20.66 -18.37
N PHE A 211 6.98 -19.94 -19.41
CA PHE A 211 7.70 -18.75 -19.87
C PHE A 211 7.74 -17.64 -18.81
N CYS A 212 6.62 -17.31 -18.18
CA CYS A 212 6.58 -16.30 -17.11
C CYS A 212 7.48 -16.71 -15.93
N HIS A 213 7.45 -17.98 -15.54
CA HIS A 213 8.27 -18.51 -14.44
C HIS A 213 9.77 -18.50 -14.76
N GLN A 214 10.15 -18.97 -15.96
CA GLN A 214 11.56 -19.15 -16.32
C GLN A 214 12.24 -17.87 -16.83
N SER A 215 11.53 -17.06 -17.60
CA SER A 215 12.14 -15.95 -18.35
C SER A 215 12.07 -14.62 -17.62
N MET A 216 11.24 -14.51 -16.57
CA MET A 216 10.88 -13.21 -16.00
C MET A 216 11.23 -13.00 -14.51
N MET A 217 12.28 -13.66 -14.02
CA MET A 217 12.82 -13.45 -12.66
C MET A 217 11.73 -13.64 -11.59
N MET A 218 11.30 -14.90 -11.42
CA MET A 218 10.22 -15.26 -10.48
C MET A 218 8.87 -14.62 -10.83
N GLY A 219 8.66 -14.37 -12.12
CA GLY A 219 7.34 -14.02 -12.65
C GLY A 219 6.43 -15.24 -12.65
N PHE A 220 5.14 -15.00 -12.82
CA PHE A 220 4.10 -16.01 -12.91
C PHE A 220 2.96 -15.44 -13.76
N MET A 221 1.96 -16.22 -14.14
CA MET A 221 0.84 -15.69 -14.92
C MET A 221 -0.01 -14.73 -14.08
N SER A 222 -0.62 -13.75 -14.73
CA SER A 222 -1.38 -12.71 -14.03
C SER A 222 -2.58 -13.25 -13.27
N ASP A 223 -2.75 -12.80 -12.03
CA ASP A 223 -3.99 -12.95 -11.29
C ASP A 223 -4.87 -11.70 -11.41
N VAL A 224 -6.17 -11.87 -11.16
CA VAL A 224 -7.16 -10.80 -11.29
C VAL A 224 -8.10 -10.83 -10.08
N HIS A 225 -7.77 -10.02 -9.08
CA HIS A 225 -8.51 -9.94 -7.81
C HIS A 225 -9.47 -8.73 -7.72
N SER A 226 -9.55 -7.92 -8.78
CA SER A 226 -10.43 -6.73 -8.81
C SER A 226 -10.79 -6.34 -10.24
N SER A 227 -11.88 -5.56 -10.37
CA SER A 227 -12.26 -4.95 -11.66
C SER A 227 -11.25 -3.91 -12.14
N ASP A 228 -10.44 -3.33 -11.24
CA ASP A 228 -9.38 -2.38 -11.58
C ASP A 228 -8.25 -3.07 -12.34
N VAL A 229 -7.80 -4.23 -11.84
CA VAL A 229 -6.79 -5.07 -12.51
C VAL A 229 -7.33 -5.59 -13.84
N GLN A 230 -8.57 -6.09 -13.88
CA GLN A 230 -9.20 -6.55 -15.13
C GLN A 230 -9.17 -5.45 -16.21
N SER A 231 -9.69 -4.27 -15.88
CA SER A 231 -9.74 -3.14 -16.81
C SER A 231 -8.35 -2.71 -17.27
N PHE A 232 -7.36 -2.77 -16.38
CA PHE A 232 -5.98 -2.47 -16.70
C PHE A 232 -5.41 -3.45 -17.75
N LEU A 233 -5.56 -4.76 -17.55
CA LEU A 233 -5.07 -5.76 -18.50
C LEU A 233 -5.74 -5.63 -19.88
N ASP A 234 -7.04 -5.34 -19.90
CA ASP A 234 -7.81 -5.14 -21.14
C ASP A 234 -7.31 -3.97 -21.98
N VAL A 235 -6.92 -2.87 -21.33
CA VAL A 235 -6.32 -1.71 -22.00
C VAL A 235 -4.94 -2.06 -22.55
N GLN A 236 -4.12 -2.80 -21.78
CA GLN A 236 -2.75 -3.13 -22.18
C GLN A 236 -2.67 -4.07 -23.39
N THR A 237 -3.65 -4.96 -23.57
CA THR A 237 -3.71 -5.89 -24.72
C THR A 237 -4.33 -5.27 -25.97
N GLY A 238 -4.89 -4.06 -25.89
CA GLY A 238 -5.69 -3.50 -26.97
C GLY A 238 -6.96 -4.33 -27.23
N SER A 239 -7.51 -4.94 -26.17
CA SER A 239 -8.75 -5.72 -26.24
C SER A 239 -8.68 -6.89 -27.23
N VAL A 240 -7.61 -7.68 -27.19
CA VAL A 240 -7.55 -9.01 -27.84
C VAL A 240 -7.81 -10.11 -26.81
N ASP A 241 -8.18 -11.31 -27.25
CA ASP A 241 -8.32 -12.45 -26.33
C ASP A 241 -6.96 -12.81 -25.71
N TYR A 242 -6.91 -13.08 -24.41
CA TYR A 242 -5.67 -13.42 -23.70
C TYR A 242 -5.87 -14.42 -22.56
N TRP A 243 -4.80 -15.12 -22.18
CA TRP A 243 -4.77 -15.98 -21.00
C TRP A 243 -4.53 -15.18 -19.71
N ILE A 244 -5.21 -15.58 -18.64
CA ILE A 244 -4.87 -15.25 -17.25
C ILE A 244 -4.38 -16.49 -16.51
N GLY A 245 -3.77 -16.31 -15.34
CA GLY A 245 -3.19 -17.38 -14.53
C GLY A 245 -4.20 -18.30 -13.85
N LEU A 246 -5.51 -18.07 -14.03
CA LEU A 246 -6.54 -18.92 -13.44
C LEU A 246 -6.62 -20.27 -14.19
N ASN A 247 -6.63 -21.36 -13.44
CA ASN A 247 -6.70 -22.72 -14.00
C ASN A 247 -7.34 -23.71 -13.02
N SER A 248 -7.71 -24.90 -13.50
CA SER A 248 -8.19 -26.02 -12.68
C SER A 248 -7.38 -27.30 -12.97
N LEU A 249 -6.09 -27.16 -13.26
CA LEU A 249 -5.21 -28.25 -13.73
C LEU A 249 -4.85 -29.26 -12.65
N LYS A 250 -4.82 -28.85 -11.37
CA LYS A 250 -4.55 -29.78 -10.25
C LYS A 250 -5.82 -30.35 -9.64
N THR A 251 -6.87 -29.54 -9.57
CA THR A 251 -8.11 -29.86 -8.87
C THR A 251 -9.27 -29.67 -9.85
N GLN A 252 -9.75 -30.77 -10.44
CA GLN A 252 -10.83 -30.72 -11.44
C GLN A 252 -12.04 -29.96 -10.88
N GLY A 253 -12.41 -28.84 -11.51
CA GLY A 253 -13.54 -28.01 -11.10
C GLY A 253 -13.30 -27.09 -9.89
N GLN A 254 -12.09 -27.04 -9.33
CA GLN A 254 -11.67 -26.03 -8.36
C GLN A 254 -10.65 -25.12 -9.04
N TRP A 255 -10.94 -23.82 -9.11
CA TRP A 255 -10.10 -22.88 -9.81
C TRP A 255 -9.06 -22.28 -8.85
N GLU A 256 -7.81 -22.25 -9.31
CA GLU A 256 -6.66 -21.73 -8.60
C GLU A 256 -5.84 -20.81 -9.50
N TRP A 257 -5.29 -19.76 -8.89
CA TRP A 257 -4.36 -18.86 -9.55
C TRP A 257 -2.99 -19.52 -9.64
N ASP A 258 -2.29 -19.29 -10.76
CA ASP A 258 -0.85 -19.47 -10.82
C ASP A 258 -0.18 -18.55 -9.78
N VAL A 259 0.83 -19.07 -9.11
CA VAL A 259 1.53 -18.41 -8.00
C VAL A 259 3.04 -18.58 -8.20
N PRO A 260 3.89 -17.73 -7.59
CA PRO A 260 5.34 -17.92 -7.65
C PRO A 260 5.78 -19.32 -7.24
N ASP A 261 6.87 -19.82 -7.83
CA ASP A 261 7.46 -21.09 -7.43
C ASP A 261 7.76 -21.14 -5.92
N GLY A 262 7.26 -22.18 -5.26
CA GLY A 262 7.39 -22.38 -3.81
C GLY A 262 6.34 -21.67 -2.95
N ALA A 263 5.43 -20.88 -3.54
CA ALA A 263 4.30 -20.30 -2.83
C ALA A 263 3.19 -21.34 -2.58
N ALA A 264 2.37 -21.09 -1.55
CA ALA A 264 1.15 -21.86 -1.31
C ALA A 264 0.12 -21.60 -2.41
N TYR A 265 -0.77 -22.57 -2.63
CA TYR A 265 -1.88 -22.44 -3.56
C TYR A 265 -2.77 -21.24 -3.23
N SER A 266 -3.18 -20.51 -4.27
CA SER A 266 -4.13 -19.41 -4.17
C SER A 266 -5.42 -19.83 -4.86
N HIS A 267 -6.44 -20.19 -4.07
CA HIS A 267 -7.75 -20.55 -4.59
C HIS A 267 -8.50 -19.31 -5.10
N LEU A 268 -9.44 -19.50 -6.03
CA LEU A 268 -10.32 -18.44 -6.47
C LEU A 268 -11.32 -18.10 -5.36
N ASP A 269 -10.94 -17.14 -4.50
CA ASP A 269 -11.79 -16.62 -3.44
C ASP A 269 -12.03 -15.12 -3.68
N GLY A 270 -13.31 -14.71 -3.76
CA GLY A 270 -13.68 -13.30 -3.90
C GLY A 270 -14.07 -12.87 -5.32
N TYR A 271 -13.27 -12.00 -5.94
CA TYR A 271 -13.61 -11.40 -7.24
C TYR A 271 -13.63 -12.44 -8.35
N THR A 272 -14.72 -12.47 -9.10
CA THR A 272 -14.83 -13.26 -10.33
C THR A 272 -15.45 -12.43 -11.43
N ASN A 273 -15.00 -12.65 -12.66
CA ASN A 273 -15.56 -12.00 -13.84
C ASN A 273 -15.94 -13.01 -14.92
N TRP A 274 -16.48 -14.16 -14.49
CA TRP A 274 -16.99 -15.20 -15.38
C TRP A 274 -18.11 -14.68 -16.28
N ALA A 275 -18.09 -15.12 -17.54
CA ALA A 275 -19.20 -14.91 -18.45
C ALA A 275 -20.47 -15.64 -17.97
N PRO A 276 -21.66 -15.21 -18.40
CA PRO A 276 -22.89 -15.94 -18.09
C PRO A 276 -22.81 -17.41 -18.54
N GLY A 277 -22.95 -18.34 -17.58
CA GLY A 277 -22.88 -19.78 -17.84
C GLY A 277 -21.48 -20.40 -17.69
N GLU A 278 -20.47 -19.60 -17.37
CA GLU A 278 -19.11 -20.06 -17.04
C GLU A 278 -18.90 -20.14 -15.51
N PRO A 279 -17.95 -20.96 -15.02
CA PRO A 279 -17.14 -21.92 -15.79
C PRO A 279 -17.98 -23.10 -16.30
N ALA A 280 -17.80 -23.47 -17.56
CA ALA A 280 -18.44 -24.64 -18.13
C ALA A 280 -18.02 -25.92 -17.39
N ASN A 281 -18.98 -26.82 -17.13
CA ASN A 281 -18.71 -28.13 -16.52
C ASN A 281 -18.18 -29.13 -17.58
N ASP A 282 -17.07 -28.79 -18.23
CA ASP A 282 -16.37 -29.63 -19.19
C ASP A 282 -14.95 -29.93 -18.66
N PRO A 283 -14.61 -31.21 -18.43
CA PRO A 283 -13.28 -31.58 -17.91
C PRO A 283 -12.12 -31.24 -18.86
N ASN A 284 -12.38 -30.89 -20.12
CA ASN A 284 -11.37 -30.46 -21.08
C ASN A 284 -11.07 -28.95 -20.98
N LEU A 285 -11.97 -28.15 -20.40
CA LEU A 285 -11.84 -26.70 -20.31
C LEU A 285 -11.27 -26.30 -18.95
N ARG A 286 -9.94 -26.36 -18.82
CA ARG A 286 -9.23 -26.24 -17.53
C ARG A 286 -8.39 -24.98 -17.38
N CYS A 287 -8.38 -24.11 -18.38
CA CYS A 287 -7.65 -22.84 -18.39
C CYS A 287 -8.60 -21.68 -18.67
N VAL A 288 -8.23 -20.46 -18.30
CA VAL A 288 -9.15 -19.31 -18.40
C VAL A 288 -8.63 -18.26 -19.37
N GLN A 289 -9.42 -18.01 -20.40
CA GLN A 289 -9.21 -16.89 -21.31
C GLN A 289 -10.14 -15.73 -20.97
N VAL A 290 -9.66 -14.51 -21.20
CA VAL A 290 -10.51 -13.33 -21.31
C VAL A 290 -10.86 -13.15 -22.78
N ARG A 291 -12.15 -13.01 -23.09
CA ARG A 291 -12.61 -12.77 -24.47
C ARG A 291 -12.90 -11.31 -24.72
N HIS A 292 -12.33 -10.77 -25.79
CA HIS A 292 -12.69 -9.48 -26.37
C HIS A 292 -13.31 -9.62 -27.77
N SER A 293 -13.55 -10.85 -28.21
CA SER A 293 -14.32 -11.16 -29.41
C SER A 293 -15.74 -11.65 -29.09
N GLY A 294 -16.71 -11.33 -29.95
CA GLY A 294 -18.09 -11.83 -29.84
C GLY A 294 -18.97 -11.07 -28.83
N SER A 295 -19.83 -11.81 -28.12
CA SER A 295 -20.77 -11.27 -27.13
C SER A 295 -20.24 -11.45 -25.70
N ASN A 296 -20.43 -10.45 -24.84
CA ASN A 296 -19.79 -10.31 -23.51
C ASN A 296 -18.26 -10.19 -23.63
N VAL A 297 -17.80 -8.95 -23.78
CA VAL A 297 -16.39 -8.54 -23.95
C VAL A 297 -15.77 -8.26 -22.57
N GLY A 298 -14.51 -8.63 -22.38
CA GLY A 298 -13.75 -8.41 -21.15
C GLY A 298 -14.11 -9.35 -20.00
N VAL A 299 -14.78 -10.48 -20.27
CA VAL A 299 -15.16 -11.48 -19.25
C VAL A 299 -14.47 -12.83 -19.48
N TRP A 300 -14.46 -13.66 -18.44
CA TRP A 300 -13.70 -14.91 -18.36
C TRP A 300 -14.49 -16.09 -18.91
N TYR A 301 -13.81 -16.94 -19.66
CA TYR A 301 -14.35 -18.19 -20.20
C TYR A 301 -13.39 -19.35 -19.90
N ALA A 302 -13.93 -20.50 -19.50
CA ALA A 302 -13.16 -21.73 -19.48
C ALA A 302 -12.81 -22.14 -20.91
N ALA A 303 -11.58 -22.57 -21.13
CA ALA A 303 -11.04 -22.87 -22.44
C ALA A 303 -10.08 -24.07 -22.39
N ASP A 304 -9.92 -24.69 -23.55
CA ASP A 304 -8.94 -25.74 -23.76
C ASP A 304 -7.54 -25.13 -23.65
N CYS A 305 -6.78 -25.63 -22.68
CA CYS A 305 -5.42 -25.19 -22.39
C CYS A 305 -4.46 -25.30 -23.59
N ALA A 306 -4.79 -26.14 -24.59
CA ALA A 306 -4.02 -26.31 -25.82
C ALA A 306 -4.18 -25.15 -26.81
N GLN A 307 -5.22 -24.31 -26.68
CA GLN A 307 -5.39 -23.12 -27.50
C GLN A 307 -4.26 -22.12 -27.28
N THR A 308 -3.98 -21.28 -28.26
CA THR A 308 -2.89 -20.31 -28.18
C THR A 308 -3.42 -18.89 -28.13
N PHE A 309 -3.11 -18.18 -27.03
CA PHE A 309 -3.45 -16.77 -26.87
C PHE A 309 -2.22 -15.99 -26.36
N PRO A 310 -2.15 -14.68 -26.60
CA PRO A 310 -1.35 -13.77 -25.78
C PRO A 310 -1.64 -14.00 -24.29
N TYR A 311 -0.71 -13.62 -23.43
CA TYR A 311 -0.83 -13.84 -21.99
C TYR A 311 -0.10 -12.76 -21.22
N PHE A 312 -0.50 -12.54 -19.97
CA PHE A 312 0.21 -11.64 -19.09
C PHE A 312 1.08 -12.41 -18.12
N CYS A 313 2.34 -12.01 -18.07
CA CYS A 313 3.19 -12.32 -16.93
C CYS A 313 3.06 -11.19 -15.90
N GLN A 314 3.01 -11.57 -14.64
CA GLN A 314 3.13 -10.66 -13.51
C GLN A 314 4.32 -11.03 -12.63
N LYS A 315 4.84 -10.06 -11.92
CA LYS A 315 5.82 -10.25 -10.84
C LYS A 315 5.62 -9.20 -9.77
N HIS A 316 6.05 -9.49 -8.55
CA HIS A 316 6.09 -8.47 -7.51
C HIS A 316 7.01 -7.33 -7.95
N ARG A 317 6.61 -6.08 -7.66
CA ARG A 317 7.43 -4.87 -7.91
C ARG A 317 8.83 -4.96 -7.33
N CYS A 318 8.98 -5.76 -6.29
CA CYS A 318 10.16 -5.80 -5.47
C CYS A 318 11.42 -6.39 -6.08
N MET A 319 11.35 -7.21 -7.11
CA MET A 319 12.48 -8.10 -7.40
C MET A 319 13.58 -7.39 -8.21
N LEU A 320 14.35 -6.53 -7.53
CA LEU A 320 15.70 -6.13 -7.90
C LEU A 320 16.65 -7.24 -7.45
N HIS A 321 16.78 -8.31 -8.25
CA HIS A 321 17.89 -9.23 -8.08
C HIS A 321 18.70 -9.32 -9.35
N PHE A 322 19.82 -8.60 -9.37
CA PHE A 322 20.94 -8.87 -10.25
C PHE A 322 22.22 -8.82 -9.42
N TYR A 323 22.88 -9.98 -9.33
CA TYR A 323 24.27 -10.16 -8.91
C TYR A 323 24.67 -9.92 -7.44
N GLY A 324 23.84 -10.22 -6.44
CA GLY A 324 24.35 -10.35 -5.06
C GLY A 324 24.91 -9.06 -4.43
N TYR A 325 24.51 -7.89 -4.93
CA TYR A 325 24.85 -6.60 -4.33
C TYR A 325 23.66 -6.04 -3.57
N TYR A 326 23.87 -5.69 -2.30
CA TYR A 326 22.93 -4.87 -1.53
C TYR A 326 22.90 -3.48 -2.14
N TYR A 327 21.73 -3.01 -2.57
CA TYR A 327 21.57 -1.66 -3.08
C TYR A 327 21.26 -0.70 -1.93
N SER A 328 21.93 0.46 -1.92
CA SER A 328 21.64 1.54 -0.98
C SER A 328 20.84 2.62 -1.71
N PHE A 329 19.64 2.93 -1.22
CA PHE A 329 18.88 4.07 -1.70
C PHE A 329 19.30 5.33 -0.96
N GLY A 330 19.19 6.47 -1.64
CA GLY A 330 19.41 7.79 -1.06
C GLY A 330 18.11 8.58 -1.02
N ILE A 331 17.75 9.14 0.13
CA ILE A 331 16.73 10.19 0.22
C ILE A 331 17.46 11.50 0.49
N ALA A 332 17.26 12.51 -0.36
CA ALA A 332 17.61 13.88 -0.01
C ALA A 332 16.36 14.67 0.34
N VAL A 333 16.39 15.31 1.50
CA VAL A 333 15.38 16.24 1.97
C VAL A 333 15.93 17.65 1.79
N PHE A 334 15.19 18.48 1.07
CA PHE A 334 15.47 19.89 0.88
C PHE A 334 14.43 20.68 1.65
N CYS A 335 14.89 21.62 2.46
CA CYS A 335 13.99 22.57 3.11
C CYS A 335 14.15 23.92 2.40
N ASP A 336 13.04 24.55 2.05
CA ASP A 336 13.09 25.94 1.63
C ASP A 336 13.36 26.80 2.87
N ALA A 337 14.36 27.66 2.78
CA ALA A 337 14.58 28.72 3.76
C ALA A 337 13.49 29.78 3.56
N VAL A 338 12.67 30.03 4.58
CA VAL A 338 11.78 31.19 4.62
C VAL A 338 12.55 32.41 5.09
#